data_AF-A0A2V8E7Q2-F1
#
_entry.id   AF-A0A2V8E7Q2-F1
#
_cell.length_a   1.000
_cell.length_b   1.000
_cell.length_c   1.000
_cell.angle_alpha   90.00
_cell.angle_beta   90.00
_cell.angle_gamma   90.00
#
_symmetry.space_group_name_H-M   'P 1'
#
loop_
_entity.id
_entity.type
_entity.pdbx_description
1 polymer ?
#
loop_
_entity_poly.entity_id
_entity_poly.type
_entity_poly.pdbx_seq_one_letter_code
_entity_poly.pdbx_strand_id
1 'polypeptide(L)'
;MHSPYQYNPDKLPDSEFERGSFEHIVVGNEGRALDYRRTPVRIREVREYSGLIVLELLDFEDKGNTWEVPFEAVNSFQFAVGATRADAKSRDRYETIADRLRKPLAVACDPNARSATIADLAEAEHDALRWLRLRATGLTASVQVDFSSLNGLDELYRATVSYLRHYDLAENKSRFAADYACKFHHSENVKAQRLVIAEMGLVPYEGTILREERELEGRLSKPRRREHILRRLGFVRALYKELGVETVLVYRGIHCVDLPTRPSNRTFVSSTTNLAVAESLACFREPVNENKPGYKVGVLMSQRVPLERVFMTYMETAYLRQATNPSAARAS
;
A
#
# COMPACT_ATOMS: atom_id res chain seq x y z
N MET A 1 2.85 -24.71 9.18
CA MET A 1 2.99 -23.26 9.37
C MET A 1 1.69 -22.61 8.94
N HIS A 2 1.02 -21.91 9.83
CA HIS A 2 -0.21 -21.16 9.50
C HIS A 2 0.18 -19.86 8.81
N SER A 3 -0.43 -19.56 7.65
CA SER A 3 -0.32 -18.25 7.02
C SER A 3 -0.93 -17.20 7.95
N PRO A 4 -0.33 -16.00 8.11
CA PRO A 4 -0.97 -14.92 8.85
C PRO A 4 -2.20 -14.35 8.13
N TYR A 5 -2.38 -14.66 6.83
CA TYR A 5 -3.53 -14.22 6.06
C TYR A 5 -4.73 -15.13 6.29
N GLN A 6 -5.88 -14.53 6.58
CA GLN A 6 -7.12 -15.27 6.73
C GLN A 6 -7.59 -15.80 5.36
N TYR A 7 -8.22 -16.97 5.38
CA TYR A 7 -8.79 -17.64 4.22
C TYR A 7 -10.20 -18.10 4.55
N ASN A 8 -11.12 -17.96 3.59
CA ASN A 8 -12.50 -18.39 3.75
C ASN A 8 -12.69 -19.77 3.07
N PRO A 9 -12.83 -20.87 3.83
CA PRO A 9 -13.03 -22.20 3.28
C PRO A 9 -14.41 -22.38 2.62
N ASP A 10 -15.39 -21.58 3.02
CA ASP A 10 -16.79 -21.65 2.57
C ASP A 10 -17.06 -20.72 1.38
N LYS A 11 -16.02 -20.36 0.62
CA LYS A 11 -16.15 -19.48 -0.54
C LYS A 11 -17.07 -20.09 -1.60
N LEU A 12 -18.10 -19.34 -1.99
CA LEU A 12 -19.00 -19.73 -3.07
C LEU A 12 -18.25 -19.87 -4.42
N PRO A 13 -18.70 -20.76 -5.32
CA PRO A 13 -18.05 -20.94 -6.62
C PRO A 13 -18.23 -19.73 -7.53
N ASP A 14 -17.36 -19.58 -8.55
CA ASP A 14 -17.42 -18.48 -9.52
C ASP A 14 -18.73 -18.47 -10.35
N SER A 15 -19.48 -19.58 -10.39
CA SER A 15 -20.80 -19.66 -11.04
C SER A 15 -21.89 -18.85 -10.33
N GLU A 16 -21.72 -18.53 -9.05
CA GLU A 16 -22.66 -17.70 -8.28
C GLU A 16 -22.47 -16.20 -8.52
N PHE A 17 -21.52 -15.82 -9.39
CA PHE A 17 -21.15 -14.43 -9.61
C PHE A 17 -20.99 -14.08 -11.08
N GLU A 18 -21.21 -12.81 -11.39
CA GLU A 18 -20.94 -12.21 -12.68
C GLU A 18 -19.73 -11.28 -12.60
N ARG A 19 -19.03 -11.09 -13.73
CA ARG A 19 -17.92 -10.16 -13.80
C ARG A 19 -18.44 -8.72 -13.66
N GLY A 20 -17.78 -7.94 -12.82
CA GLY A 20 -18.11 -6.53 -12.61
C GLY A 20 -18.02 -5.71 -13.90
N SER A 21 -18.97 -4.79 -14.03
CA SER A 21 -19.12 -3.82 -15.12
C SER A 21 -19.71 -2.54 -14.55
N PHE A 22 -19.79 -1.46 -15.34
CA PHE A 22 -20.40 -0.20 -14.88
C PHE A 22 -21.85 -0.37 -14.39
N GLU A 23 -22.59 -1.36 -14.92
CA GLU A 23 -23.96 -1.67 -14.48
C GLU A 23 -24.01 -2.16 -13.02
N HIS A 24 -22.91 -2.70 -12.49
CA HIS A 24 -22.85 -3.19 -11.11
C HIS A 24 -22.52 -2.09 -10.09
N ILE A 25 -22.24 -0.86 -10.54
CA ILE A 25 -21.97 0.28 -9.66
C ILE A 25 -23.28 0.78 -9.05
N VAL A 26 -23.76 0.06 -8.03
CA VAL A 26 -24.97 0.39 -7.26
C VAL A 26 -24.67 0.22 -5.78
N VAL A 27 -24.99 1.23 -4.97
CA VAL A 27 -24.82 1.16 -3.52
C VAL A 27 -25.61 -0.03 -2.96
N GLY A 28 -24.97 -0.79 -2.07
CA GLY A 28 -25.52 -2.00 -1.47
C GLY A 28 -25.14 -3.29 -2.20
N ASN A 29 -24.68 -3.22 -3.46
CA ASN A 29 -24.24 -4.43 -4.16
C ASN A 29 -23.06 -5.08 -3.44
N GLU A 30 -23.20 -6.38 -3.19
CA GLU A 30 -22.16 -7.23 -2.63
C GLU A 30 -21.47 -8.04 -3.71
N GLY A 31 -20.19 -8.28 -3.49
CA GLY A 31 -19.34 -8.96 -4.44
C GLY A 31 -18.04 -9.37 -3.79
N ARG A 32 -17.03 -9.60 -4.63
CA ARG A 32 -15.70 -9.99 -4.20
C ARG A 32 -14.64 -9.56 -5.20
N ALA A 33 -13.45 -9.25 -4.69
CA ALA A 33 -12.30 -8.97 -5.53
C ALA A 33 -11.91 -10.21 -6.35
N LEU A 34 -11.39 -9.98 -7.55
CA LEU A 34 -10.78 -11.02 -8.37
C LEU A 34 -9.33 -11.35 -7.92
N ASP A 35 -9.03 -11.15 -6.65
CA ASP A 35 -7.78 -11.59 -6.04
C ASP A 35 -7.83 -13.10 -5.70
N TYR A 36 -6.72 -13.60 -5.16
CA TYR A 36 -6.56 -14.99 -4.76
C TYR A 36 -7.53 -15.39 -3.63
N ARG A 37 -7.74 -14.51 -2.65
CA ARG A 37 -8.60 -14.77 -1.48
C ARG A 37 -10.09 -14.63 -1.78
N ARG A 38 -10.43 -14.05 -2.94
CA ARG A 38 -11.79 -13.63 -3.28
C ARG A 38 -12.36 -12.71 -2.19
N THR A 39 -11.61 -11.66 -1.85
CA THR A 39 -11.94 -10.72 -0.76
C THR A 39 -13.37 -10.19 -0.88
N PRO A 40 -14.29 -10.52 0.05
CA PRO A 40 -15.68 -10.08 0.01
C PRO A 40 -15.80 -8.56 0.22
N VAL A 41 -16.63 -7.91 -0.60
CA VAL A 41 -16.82 -6.45 -0.59
C VAL A 41 -18.29 -6.04 -0.74
N ARG A 42 -18.62 -4.84 -0.28
CA ARG A 42 -19.91 -4.16 -0.55
C ARG A 42 -19.68 -2.75 -1.08
N ILE A 43 -20.41 -2.34 -2.11
CA ILE A 43 -20.41 -0.93 -2.54
C ILE A 43 -21.14 -0.09 -1.50
N ARG A 44 -20.39 0.74 -0.78
CA ARG A 44 -20.91 1.64 0.27
C ARG A 44 -21.29 3.01 -0.27
N GLU A 45 -20.53 3.51 -1.23
CA GLU A 45 -20.68 4.87 -1.76
C GLU A 45 -20.27 4.92 -3.23
N VAL A 46 -20.91 5.79 -4.02
CA VAL A 46 -20.54 6.11 -5.40
C VAL A 46 -20.25 7.60 -5.48
N ARG A 47 -18.99 7.97 -5.75
CA ARG A 47 -18.53 9.36 -5.87
C ARG A 47 -18.36 9.72 -7.33
N GLU A 48 -19.43 10.22 -7.95
CA GLU A 48 -19.43 10.60 -9.37
C GLU A 48 -18.41 11.70 -9.71
N TYR A 49 -18.18 12.65 -8.80
CA TYR A 49 -17.23 13.74 -9.04
C TYR A 49 -15.81 13.24 -9.31
N SER A 50 -15.31 12.33 -8.46
CA SER A 50 -13.98 11.72 -8.55
C SER A 50 -13.94 10.39 -9.31
N GLY A 51 -15.10 9.88 -9.74
CA GLY A 51 -15.22 8.59 -10.44
C GLY A 51 -14.70 7.42 -9.60
N LEU A 52 -15.02 7.43 -8.31
CA LEU A 52 -14.60 6.42 -7.34
C LEU A 52 -15.82 5.70 -6.75
N ILE A 53 -15.75 4.37 -6.65
CA ILE A 53 -16.61 3.58 -5.76
C ILE A 53 -15.88 3.36 -4.43
N VAL A 54 -16.60 3.46 -3.32
CA VAL A 54 -16.10 3.11 -1.99
C VAL A 54 -16.62 1.73 -1.64
N LEU A 55 -15.72 0.76 -1.54
CA LEU A 55 -16.00 -0.62 -1.20
C LEU A 55 -15.71 -0.85 0.28
N GLU A 56 -16.67 -1.35 1.05
CA GLU A 56 -16.45 -1.89 2.40
C GLU A 56 -15.94 -3.33 2.29
N LEU A 57 -14.93 -3.69 3.08
CA LEU A 57 -14.45 -5.07 3.22
C LEU A 57 -15.32 -5.82 4.24
N LEU A 58 -15.92 -6.94 3.84
CA LEU A 58 -16.91 -7.65 4.67
C LEU A 58 -16.29 -8.75 5.53
N ASP A 59 -15.06 -9.17 5.23
CA ASP A 59 -14.39 -10.30 5.86
C ASP A 59 -12.87 -10.06 5.95
N PHE A 60 -12.18 -11.00 6.61
CA PHE A 60 -10.73 -11.02 6.85
C PHE A 60 -10.21 -9.99 7.86
N GLU A 61 -8.88 -9.86 7.97
CA GLU A 61 -8.21 -8.99 8.94
C GLU A 61 -8.55 -7.50 8.78
N ASP A 62 -8.95 -7.08 7.58
CA ASP A 62 -9.30 -5.70 7.25
C ASP A 62 -10.82 -5.45 7.26
N LYS A 63 -11.63 -6.35 7.84
CA LYS A 63 -13.09 -6.20 7.90
C LYS A 63 -13.50 -4.83 8.45
N GLY A 64 -14.42 -4.17 7.75
CA GLY A 64 -14.93 -2.84 8.07
C GLY A 64 -14.08 -1.69 7.51
N ASN A 65 -12.86 -1.96 7.03
CA ASN A 65 -12.10 -0.98 6.26
C ASN A 65 -12.73 -0.76 4.89
N THR A 66 -12.34 0.35 4.24
CA THR A 66 -12.87 0.72 2.93
C THR A 66 -11.78 0.87 1.88
N TRP A 67 -12.03 0.39 0.65
CA TRP A 67 -11.22 0.69 -0.53
C TRP A 67 -11.90 1.75 -1.39
N GLU A 68 -11.13 2.73 -1.85
CA GLU A 68 -11.57 3.68 -2.86
C GLU A 68 -11.04 3.19 -4.20
N VAL A 69 -11.94 2.82 -5.11
CA VAL A 69 -11.59 2.15 -6.36
C VAL A 69 -12.13 2.95 -7.54
N PRO A 70 -11.33 3.23 -8.58
CA PRO A 70 -11.83 3.86 -9.81
C PRO A 70 -12.98 3.08 -10.44
N PHE A 71 -13.96 3.76 -11.02
CA PHE A 71 -15.10 3.11 -11.68
C PHE A 71 -14.67 2.04 -12.69
N GLU A 72 -13.66 2.31 -13.52
CA GLU A 72 -13.17 1.37 -14.53
C GLU A 72 -12.53 0.10 -13.93
N ALA A 73 -12.14 0.13 -12.66
CA ALA A 73 -11.56 -1.02 -11.96
C ALA A 73 -12.63 -1.95 -11.37
N VAL A 74 -13.93 -1.65 -11.53
CA VAL A 74 -15.05 -2.56 -11.21
C VAL A 74 -14.90 -3.92 -11.91
N ASN A 75 -14.21 -3.96 -13.05
CA ASN A 75 -13.90 -5.19 -13.80
C ASN A 75 -12.92 -6.15 -13.08
N SER A 76 -12.32 -5.71 -11.99
CA SER A 76 -11.45 -6.47 -11.08
C SER A 76 -12.25 -7.08 -9.93
N PHE A 77 -13.58 -7.02 -10.00
CA PHE A 77 -14.50 -7.58 -9.02
C PHE A 77 -15.52 -8.49 -9.71
N GLN A 78 -16.18 -9.29 -8.91
CA GLN A 78 -17.35 -10.09 -9.25
C GLN A 78 -18.50 -9.71 -8.33
N PHE A 79 -19.72 -9.67 -8.83
CA PHE A 79 -20.92 -9.39 -8.03
C PHE A 79 -21.88 -10.57 -8.12
N ALA A 80 -22.70 -10.77 -7.09
CA ALA A 80 -23.63 -11.91 -7.06
C ALA A 80 -24.54 -11.91 -8.30
N VAL A 81 -24.86 -13.10 -8.83
CA VAL A 81 -25.89 -13.24 -9.87
C VAL A 81 -27.19 -12.62 -9.38
N GLY A 82 -27.83 -11.81 -10.22
CA GLY A 82 -29.05 -11.08 -9.84
C GLY A 82 -28.81 -9.83 -8.97
N ALA A 83 -27.54 -9.39 -8.79
CA ALA A 83 -27.24 -8.10 -8.18
C ALA A 83 -27.99 -6.94 -8.87
N THR A 84 -28.25 -5.88 -8.10
CA THR A 84 -28.95 -4.70 -8.61
C THR A 84 -28.14 -4.06 -9.73
N ARG A 85 -28.82 -3.68 -10.82
CA ARG A 85 -28.18 -3.02 -11.96
C ARG A 85 -28.53 -1.54 -12.03
N ALA A 86 -27.53 -0.73 -12.29
CA ALA A 86 -27.70 0.67 -12.65
C ALA A 86 -28.45 0.78 -13.99
N ASP A 87 -29.27 1.82 -14.14
CA ASP A 87 -29.94 2.08 -15.41
C ASP A 87 -28.94 2.50 -16.50
N ALA A 88 -29.37 2.43 -17.77
CA ALA A 88 -28.51 2.77 -18.90
C ALA A 88 -27.93 4.19 -18.80
N LYS A 89 -28.72 5.14 -18.29
CA LYS A 89 -28.30 6.54 -18.12
C LYS A 89 -27.15 6.67 -17.10
N SER A 90 -27.22 5.93 -16.00
CA SER A 90 -26.19 5.92 -14.96
C SER A 90 -24.94 5.20 -15.46
N ARG A 91 -25.10 4.07 -16.15
CA ARG A 91 -23.99 3.35 -16.80
C ARG A 91 -23.20 4.26 -17.75
N ASP A 92 -23.89 4.91 -18.68
CA ASP A 92 -23.25 5.79 -19.67
C ASP A 92 -22.55 7.00 -19.00
N ARG A 93 -23.14 7.49 -17.90
CA ARG A 93 -22.53 8.54 -17.09
C ARG A 93 -21.25 8.06 -16.42
N TYR A 94 -21.24 6.88 -15.82
CA TYR A 94 -20.07 6.31 -15.16
C TYR A 94 -18.92 6.08 -16.15
N GLU A 95 -19.24 5.58 -17.34
CA GLU A 95 -18.28 5.42 -18.43
C GLU A 95 -17.67 6.76 -18.86
N THR A 96 -18.51 7.78 -19.09
CA THR A 96 -18.05 9.14 -19.43
C THR A 96 -17.13 9.74 -18.35
N ILE A 97 -17.47 9.55 -17.07
CA ILE A 97 -16.64 10.02 -15.95
C ILE A 97 -15.31 9.27 -15.91
N ALA A 98 -15.33 7.95 -16.08
CA ALA A 98 -14.15 7.11 -16.08
C ALA A 98 -13.19 7.53 -17.20
N ASP A 99 -13.68 7.72 -18.42
CA ASP A 99 -12.88 8.15 -19.57
C ASP A 99 -12.24 9.53 -19.37
N ARG A 100 -13.00 10.48 -18.81
CA ARG A 100 -12.49 11.81 -18.48
C ARG A 100 -11.34 11.77 -17.47
N LEU A 101 -11.41 10.86 -16.49
CA LEU A 101 -10.48 10.80 -15.36
C LEU A 101 -9.34 9.79 -15.54
N ARG A 102 -9.47 8.82 -16.46
CA ARG A 102 -8.44 7.84 -16.83
C ARG A 102 -7.40 8.45 -17.79
N LYS A 103 -7.00 9.69 -17.56
CA LYS A 103 -5.98 10.36 -18.35
C LYS A 103 -4.60 9.90 -17.89
N PRO A 104 -3.73 9.41 -18.79
CA PRO A 104 -2.38 9.02 -18.44
C PRO A 104 -1.57 10.25 -17.97
N LEU A 105 -0.68 10.01 -17.01
CA LEU A 105 0.27 10.99 -16.50
C LEU A 105 1.61 10.29 -16.30
N ALA A 106 2.65 10.86 -16.90
CA ALA A 106 4.03 10.45 -16.71
C ALA A 106 4.83 11.63 -16.15
N VAL A 107 5.59 11.38 -15.09
CA VAL A 107 6.53 12.35 -14.50
C VAL A 107 7.91 11.71 -14.51
N ALA A 108 8.79 12.23 -15.36
CA ALA A 108 10.18 11.79 -15.43
C ALA A 108 10.98 12.27 -14.21
N CYS A 109 12.07 11.58 -13.90
CA CYS A 109 13.01 12.07 -12.88
C CYS A 109 13.86 13.20 -13.44
N ASP A 110 13.75 14.39 -12.86
CA ASP A 110 14.67 15.49 -13.11
C ASP A 110 15.98 15.28 -12.33
N PRO A 111 17.15 15.18 -13.00
CA PRO A 111 18.45 15.05 -12.35
C PRO A 111 18.80 16.20 -11.40
N ASN A 112 18.35 17.42 -11.67
CA ASN A 112 18.59 18.57 -10.80
C ASN A 112 17.77 18.47 -9.52
N ALA A 113 16.47 18.18 -9.65
CA ALA A 113 15.60 17.90 -8.51
C ALA A 113 16.10 16.71 -7.67
N ARG A 114 16.64 15.67 -8.33
CA ARG A 114 17.28 14.54 -7.64
C ARG A 114 18.47 14.99 -6.82
N SER A 115 19.37 15.77 -7.41
CA SER A 115 20.59 16.23 -6.74
C SER A 115 20.28 17.09 -5.52
N ALA A 116 19.34 18.03 -5.64
CA ALA A 116 18.84 18.82 -4.52
C ALA A 116 18.19 17.94 -3.44
N THR A 117 17.35 16.98 -3.84
CA THR A 117 16.70 16.07 -2.88
C THR A 117 17.70 15.19 -2.13
N ILE A 118 18.79 14.76 -2.76
CA ILE A 118 19.83 13.98 -2.07
C ILE A 118 20.55 14.83 -1.02
N ALA A 119 20.81 16.12 -1.31
CA ALA A 119 21.36 17.05 -0.34
C ALA A 119 20.41 17.26 0.85
N ASP A 120 19.14 17.58 0.58
CA ASP A 120 18.09 17.74 1.61
C ASP A 120 17.96 16.47 2.48
N LEU A 121 18.12 15.29 1.89
CA LEU A 121 18.01 14.02 2.59
C LEU A 121 19.20 13.78 3.53
N ALA A 122 20.41 14.19 3.14
CA ALA A 122 21.58 14.13 4.01
C ALA A 122 21.40 15.03 5.25
N GLU A 123 20.84 16.23 5.07
CA GLU A 123 20.48 17.12 6.17
C GLU A 123 19.41 16.51 7.08
N ALA A 124 18.34 15.95 6.49
CA ALA A 124 17.26 15.30 7.24
C ALA A 124 17.75 14.08 8.03
N GLU A 125 18.71 13.31 7.51
CA GLU A 125 19.36 12.20 8.21
C GLU A 125 20.20 12.71 9.40
N HIS A 126 21.00 13.76 9.21
CA HIS A 126 21.80 14.36 10.29
C HIS A 126 20.93 14.93 11.42
N ASP A 127 19.83 15.62 11.06
CA ASP A 127 18.85 16.11 12.01
C ASP A 127 18.19 14.97 12.79
N ALA A 128 17.77 13.91 12.10
CA ALA A 128 17.17 12.74 12.73
C ALA A 128 18.14 12.06 13.70
N LEU A 129 19.40 11.92 13.31
CA LEU A 129 20.45 11.36 14.16
C LEU A 129 20.64 12.16 15.44
N ARG A 130 20.73 13.49 15.33
CA ARG A 130 20.82 14.39 16.47
C ARG A 130 19.60 14.25 17.38
N TRP A 131 18.40 14.20 16.79
CA TRP A 131 17.15 14.04 17.53
C TRP A 131 17.12 12.71 18.29
N LEU A 132 17.49 11.60 17.64
CA LEU A 132 17.53 10.27 18.24
C LEU A 132 18.47 10.23 19.45
N ARG A 133 19.69 10.75 19.32
CA ARG A 133 20.67 10.79 20.42
C ARG A 133 20.22 11.63 21.61
N LEU A 134 19.46 12.69 21.36
CA LEU A 134 18.97 13.58 22.43
C LEU A 134 17.69 13.07 23.09
N ARG A 135 16.79 12.40 22.34
CA ARG A 135 15.41 12.14 22.78
C ARG A 135 15.01 10.67 22.83
N ALA A 136 15.73 9.79 22.16
CA ALA A 136 15.48 8.36 22.14
C ALA A 136 16.55 7.60 22.92
N THR A 137 16.80 8.00 24.17
CA THR A 137 17.90 7.49 25.01
C THR A 137 17.82 5.98 25.32
N GLY A 138 16.66 5.34 25.11
CA GLY A 138 16.47 3.89 25.23
C GLY A 138 16.84 3.09 23.97
N LEU A 139 17.16 3.76 22.85
CA LEU A 139 17.62 3.13 21.61
C LEU A 139 19.15 3.14 21.57
N THR A 140 19.76 2.23 22.32
CA THR A 140 21.21 2.00 22.30
C THR A 140 21.58 0.90 21.31
N ALA A 141 22.84 0.81 20.91
CA ALA A 141 23.36 -0.26 20.05
C ALA A 141 23.16 -1.69 20.61
N SER A 142 22.76 -1.80 21.88
CA SER A 142 22.35 -3.07 22.51
C SER A 142 20.95 -3.54 22.11
N VAL A 143 20.10 -2.68 21.51
CA VAL A 143 18.79 -3.08 21.00
C VAL A 143 19.00 -3.95 19.77
N GLN A 144 18.81 -5.27 19.93
CA GLN A 144 18.88 -6.23 18.84
C GLN A 144 17.57 -6.20 18.04
N VAL A 145 17.67 -5.87 16.76
CA VAL A 145 16.53 -5.89 15.84
C VAL A 145 16.38 -7.30 15.26
N ASP A 146 15.40 -8.05 15.78
CA ASP A 146 15.03 -9.34 15.21
C ASP A 146 13.96 -9.17 14.11
N PHE A 147 14.42 -9.10 12.86
CA PHE A 147 13.53 -9.03 11.71
C PHE A 147 12.71 -10.32 11.45
N SER A 148 12.98 -11.42 12.16
CA SER A 148 12.18 -12.65 12.06
C SER A 148 10.93 -12.64 12.94
N SER A 149 10.90 -11.76 13.95
CA SER A 149 9.74 -11.54 14.82
C SER A 149 8.53 -11.03 14.03
N LEU A 150 7.33 -11.52 14.37
CA LEU A 150 6.07 -10.96 13.86
C LEU A 150 5.65 -9.68 14.60
N ASN A 151 6.33 -9.37 15.70
CA ASN A 151 6.07 -8.20 16.51
C ASN A 151 7.11 -7.13 16.19
N GLY A 152 6.64 -5.91 15.90
CA GLY A 152 7.51 -4.76 15.82
C GLY A 152 8.03 -4.35 17.21
N LEU A 153 8.87 -3.31 17.25
CA LEU A 153 9.45 -2.79 18.48
C LEU A 153 8.75 -1.49 18.90
N ASP A 154 8.16 -1.48 20.09
CA ASP A 154 7.37 -0.34 20.59
C ASP A 154 8.23 0.90 20.82
N GLU A 155 9.49 0.72 21.18
CA GLU A 155 10.48 1.79 21.29
C GLU A 155 10.70 2.48 19.94
N LEU A 156 10.85 1.70 18.87
CA LEU A 156 11.05 2.24 17.51
C LEU A 156 9.78 2.93 16.99
N TYR A 157 8.61 2.36 17.28
CA TYR A 157 7.34 2.99 16.96
C TYR A 157 7.16 4.33 17.69
N ARG A 158 7.38 4.36 19.02
CA ARG A 158 7.28 5.58 19.83
C ARG A 158 8.25 6.65 19.36
N ALA A 159 9.50 6.28 19.06
CA ALA A 159 10.49 7.21 18.52
C ALA A 159 10.06 7.78 17.15
N THR A 160 9.57 6.93 16.24
CA THR A 160 9.05 7.37 14.92
C THR A 160 7.90 8.36 15.07
N VAL A 161 6.90 8.02 15.89
CA VAL A 161 5.72 8.87 16.08
C VAL A 161 6.12 10.20 16.72
N SER A 162 6.97 10.17 17.75
CA SER A 162 7.44 11.38 18.42
C SER A 162 8.27 12.27 17.50
N TYR A 163 9.14 11.70 16.67
CA TYR A 163 9.91 12.47 15.69
C TYR A 163 9.01 13.12 14.65
N LEU A 164 8.06 12.38 14.09
CA LEU A 164 7.16 12.95 13.07
C LEU A 164 6.19 13.98 13.65
N ARG A 165 5.74 13.81 14.90
CA ARG A 165 4.96 14.84 15.63
C ARG A 165 5.76 16.13 15.83
N HIS A 166 7.07 16.04 16.06
CA HIS A 166 7.93 17.22 16.22
C HIS A 166 7.91 18.13 14.98
N TYR A 167 7.70 17.56 13.78
CA TYR A 167 7.56 18.29 12.51
C TYR A 167 6.10 18.44 12.05
N ASP A 168 5.13 18.12 12.92
CA ASP A 168 3.68 18.12 12.61
C ASP A 168 3.28 17.11 11.50
N LEU A 169 4.10 16.10 11.21
CA LEU A 169 3.93 15.16 10.09
C LEU A 169 3.21 13.85 10.47
N ALA A 170 2.71 13.75 11.70
CA ALA A 170 2.13 12.51 12.23
C ALA A 170 0.86 12.07 11.47
N GLU A 171 0.04 13.03 11.02
CA GLU A 171 -1.16 12.77 10.22
C GLU A 171 -0.79 12.21 8.84
N ASN A 172 0.15 12.85 8.15
CA ASN A 172 0.66 12.39 6.84
C ASN A 172 1.17 10.96 6.93
N LYS A 173 1.95 10.65 7.96
CA LYS A 173 2.45 9.29 8.19
C LYS A 173 1.35 8.29 8.46
N SER A 174 0.41 8.62 9.35
CA SER A 174 -0.66 7.70 9.75
C SER A 174 -1.56 7.38 8.57
N ARG A 175 -1.98 8.41 7.83
CA ARG A 175 -2.84 8.25 6.66
C ARG A 175 -2.14 7.48 5.54
N PHE A 176 -0.88 7.85 5.21
CA PHE A 176 -0.12 7.12 4.20
C PHE A 176 0.10 5.66 4.59
N ALA A 177 0.48 5.37 5.83
CA ALA A 177 0.73 4.01 6.27
C ALA A 177 -0.55 3.14 6.25
N ALA A 178 -1.69 3.69 6.67
CA ALA A 178 -2.99 3.02 6.61
C ALA A 178 -3.40 2.71 5.16
N ASP A 179 -3.35 3.71 4.28
CA ASP A 179 -3.72 3.53 2.87
C ASP A 179 -2.75 2.60 2.13
N TYR A 180 -1.46 2.66 2.46
CA TYR A 180 -0.45 1.78 1.87
C TYR A 180 -0.64 0.32 2.31
N ALA A 181 -0.93 0.08 3.58
CA ALA A 181 -1.13 -1.27 4.12
C ALA A 181 -2.40 -1.91 3.56
N CYS A 182 -3.50 -1.16 3.52
CA CYS A 182 -4.83 -1.69 3.22
C CYS A 182 -5.26 -1.52 1.75
N LYS A 183 -4.86 -0.44 1.07
CA LYS A 183 -5.49 0.02 -0.20
C LYS A 183 -4.52 0.14 -1.37
N PHE A 184 -3.29 -0.40 -1.23
CA PHE A 184 -2.08 -0.01 -1.97
C PHE A 184 -2.28 0.46 -3.43
N HIS A 185 -2.95 -0.33 -4.27
CA HIS A 185 -3.08 -0.05 -5.70
C HIS A 185 -4.16 0.98 -6.08
N HIS A 186 -5.09 1.30 -5.18
CA HIS A 186 -6.26 2.12 -5.50
C HIS A 186 -6.32 3.45 -4.74
N SER A 187 -5.43 3.68 -3.77
CA SER A 187 -5.42 4.91 -2.98
C SER A 187 -4.91 6.14 -3.75
N GLU A 188 -5.74 7.18 -3.84
CA GLU A 188 -5.35 8.50 -4.35
C GLU A 188 -4.29 9.17 -3.46
N ASN A 189 -4.32 8.94 -2.14
CA ASN A 189 -3.30 9.42 -1.22
C ASN A 189 -1.91 8.79 -1.50
N VAL A 190 -1.86 7.47 -1.76
CA VAL A 190 -0.61 6.81 -2.15
C VAL A 190 -0.14 7.32 -3.52
N LYS A 191 -1.07 7.54 -4.47
CA LYS A 191 -0.75 8.15 -5.77
C LYS A 191 -0.15 9.55 -5.62
N ALA A 192 -0.74 10.41 -4.79
CA ALA A 192 -0.24 11.74 -4.49
C ALA A 192 1.19 11.70 -3.91
N GLN A 193 1.46 10.76 -3.00
CA GLN A 193 2.81 10.55 -2.47
C GLN A 193 3.81 10.15 -3.58
N ARG A 194 3.41 9.27 -4.49
CA ARG A 194 4.25 8.82 -5.60
C ARG A 194 4.57 9.95 -6.59
N LEU A 195 3.59 10.82 -6.86
CA LEU A 195 3.79 12.02 -7.68
C LEU A 195 4.86 12.94 -7.08
N VAL A 196 4.78 13.20 -5.77
CA VAL A 196 5.79 14.02 -5.09
C VAL A 196 7.18 13.37 -5.11
N ILE A 197 7.28 12.04 -4.97
CA ILE A 197 8.57 11.32 -5.11
C ILE A 197 9.15 11.46 -6.52
N ALA A 198 8.30 11.48 -7.55
CA ALA A 198 8.74 11.71 -8.93
C ALA A 198 9.21 13.14 -9.15
N GLU A 199 8.47 14.13 -8.62
CA GLU A 199 8.87 15.56 -8.62
C GLU A 199 10.18 15.80 -7.84
N MET A 200 10.47 14.97 -6.84
CA MET A 200 11.76 14.95 -6.13
C MET A 200 12.90 14.33 -6.96
N GLY A 201 12.63 13.82 -8.16
CA GLY A 201 13.62 13.20 -9.04
C GLY A 201 14.11 11.83 -8.58
N LEU A 202 13.40 11.18 -7.64
CA LEU A 202 13.86 9.93 -7.03
C LEU A 202 13.47 8.68 -7.82
N VAL A 203 12.19 8.59 -8.25
CA VAL A 203 11.65 7.47 -9.03
C VAL A 203 10.58 8.01 -9.97
N PRO A 204 10.57 7.65 -11.27
CA PRO A 204 9.55 8.16 -12.19
C PRO A 204 8.14 7.71 -11.77
N TYR A 205 7.15 8.53 -12.11
CA TYR A 205 5.75 8.15 -11.99
C TYR A 205 5.18 7.82 -13.36
N GLU A 206 4.58 6.64 -13.47
CA GLU A 206 3.76 6.21 -14.60
C GLU A 206 2.41 5.76 -14.03
N GLY A 207 1.33 6.40 -14.49
CA GLY A 207 -0.02 6.12 -14.02
C GLY A 207 -1.04 7.05 -14.64
N THR A 208 -2.10 7.36 -13.90
CA THR A 208 -3.11 8.36 -14.29
C THR A 208 -2.99 9.63 -13.47
N ILE A 209 -3.69 10.68 -13.89
CA ILE A 209 -3.89 11.89 -13.08
C ILE A 209 -4.50 11.54 -11.71
N LEU A 210 -4.34 12.47 -10.76
CA LEU A 210 -5.04 12.44 -9.49
C LEU A 210 -6.53 12.76 -9.73
N ARG A 211 -7.42 12.00 -9.10
CA ARG A 211 -8.89 12.15 -9.18
C ARG A 211 -9.44 13.12 -8.14
N GLU A 212 -8.71 13.33 -7.05
CA GLU A 212 -9.11 14.14 -5.92
C GLU A 212 -8.02 15.15 -5.55
N GLU A 213 -8.16 16.40 -5.99
CA GLU A 213 -7.17 17.46 -5.75
C GLU A 213 -6.94 17.76 -4.27
N ARG A 214 -7.97 17.54 -3.42
CA ARG A 214 -7.88 17.60 -1.95
C ARG A 214 -6.75 16.76 -1.36
N GLU A 215 -6.29 15.71 -2.05
CA GLU A 215 -5.14 14.92 -1.64
C GLU A 215 -3.81 15.70 -1.71
N LEU A 216 -3.82 16.92 -2.25
CA LEU A 216 -2.70 17.83 -2.36
C LEU A 216 -2.96 19.19 -1.67
N GLU A 217 -3.93 19.25 -0.76
CA GLU A 217 -4.32 20.47 -0.06
C GLU A 217 -3.99 20.43 1.45
N GLY A 218 -3.88 21.61 2.06
CA GLY A 218 -3.67 21.75 3.51
C GLY A 218 -2.49 20.93 4.04
N ARG A 219 -2.76 20.07 5.03
CA ARG A 219 -1.76 19.19 5.65
C ARG A 219 -1.20 18.13 4.69
N LEU A 220 -1.91 17.84 3.61
CA LEU A 220 -1.55 16.87 2.57
C LEU A 220 -0.92 17.52 1.34
N SER A 221 -0.62 18.82 1.42
CA SER A 221 0.00 19.55 0.32
C SER A 221 1.33 18.96 -0.14
N LYS A 222 1.69 19.21 -1.39
CA LYS A 222 2.97 18.76 -1.96
C LYS A 222 4.18 19.12 -1.08
N PRO A 223 4.32 20.34 -0.55
CA PRO A 223 5.43 20.68 0.35
C PRO A 223 5.44 19.82 1.62
N ARG A 224 4.28 19.61 2.26
CA ARG A 224 4.16 18.76 3.46
C ARG A 224 4.43 17.29 3.18
N ARG A 225 4.07 16.80 1.99
CA ARG A 225 4.43 15.44 1.54
C ARG A 225 5.91 15.30 1.25
N ARG A 226 6.55 16.30 0.62
CA ARG A 226 8.00 16.35 0.40
C ARG A 226 8.73 16.29 1.75
N GLU A 227 8.32 17.13 2.69
CA GLU A 227 8.87 17.15 4.05
C GLU A 227 8.67 15.80 4.75
N HIS A 228 7.48 15.19 4.66
CA HIS A 228 7.23 13.83 5.14
C HIS A 228 8.20 12.81 4.54
N ILE A 229 8.45 12.84 3.22
CA ILE A 229 9.34 11.88 2.55
C ILE A 229 10.77 12.03 3.07
N LEU A 230 11.28 13.27 3.11
CA LEU A 230 12.63 13.58 3.57
C LEU A 230 12.82 13.18 5.03
N ARG A 231 11.92 13.64 5.92
CA ARG A 231 11.98 13.33 7.35
C ARG A 231 11.83 11.84 7.61
N ARG A 232 10.96 11.16 6.86
CA ARG A 232 10.77 9.71 7.02
C ARG A 232 11.99 8.91 6.58
N LEU A 233 12.52 9.17 5.38
CA LEU A 233 13.72 8.49 4.87
C LEU A 233 14.93 8.79 5.74
N GLY A 234 15.16 10.06 6.09
CA GLY A 234 16.26 10.47 6.97
C GLY A 234 16.17 9.81 8.34
N PHE A 235 14.97 9.72 8.92
CA PHE A 235 14.76 9.04 10.20
C PHE A 235 15.03 7.53 10.14
N VAL A 236 14.51 6.83 9.14
CA VAL A 236 14.74 5.39 8.99
C VAL A 236 16.24 5.10 8.83
N ARG A 237 16.93 5.88 7.99
CA ARG A 237 18.39 5.74 7.80
C ARG A 237 19.15 5.97 9.09
N ALA A 238 18.89 7.08 9.79
CA ALA A 238 19.56 7.42 11.04
C ALA A 238 19.30 6.38 12.13
N LEU A 239 18.03 5.94 12.27
CA LEU A 239 17.60 4.96 13.26
C LEU A 239 18.39 3.66 13.15
N TYR A 240 18.41 3.07 11.97
CA TYR A 240 19.05 1.78 11.80
C TYR A 240 20.57 1.86 11.71
N LYS A 241 21.12 3.02 11.32
CA LYS A 241 22.55 3.29 11.44
C LYS A 241 23.02 3.27 12.89
N GLU A 242 22.26 3.87 13.82
CA GLU A 242 22.55 3.77 15.26
C GLU A 242 22.40 2.35 15.81
N LEU A 243 21.59 1.50 15.15
CA LEU A 243 21.42 0.08 15.49
C LEU A 243 22.43 -0.84 14.77
N GLY A 244 23.36 -0.28 13.98
CA GLY A 244 24.36 -1.06 13.25
C GLY A 244 23.81 -1.93 12.12
N VAL A 245 22.61 -1.64 11.61
CA VAL A 245 21.98 -2.37 10.50
C VAL A 245 22.24 -1.61 9.20
N GLU A 246 22.85 -2.27 8.22
CA GLU A 246 23.14 -1.67 6.90
C GLU A 246 22.19 -2.17 5.80
N THR A 247 21.82 -3.45 5.89
CA THR A 247 20.95 -4.11 4.90
C THR A 247 19.91 -4.98 5.60
N VAL A 248 18.79 -5.20 4.92
CA VAL A 248 17.72 -6.10 5.38
C VAL A 248 17.46 -7.14 4.31
N LEU A 249 17.44 -8.42 4.70
CA LEU A 249 16.98 -9.50 3.84
C LEU A 249 15.46 -9.47 3.77
N VAL A 250 14.93 -9.29 2.57
CA VAL A 250 13.49 -9.32 2.32
C VAL A 250 13.15 -10.38 1.28
N TYR A 251 11.93 -10.88 1.41
CA TYR A 251 11.29 -11.84 0.54
C TYR A 251 10.04 -11.23 -0.08
N ARG A 252 9.71 -11.67 -1.28
CA ARG A 252 8.49 -11.27 -1.96
C ARG A 252 7.86 -12.47 -2.65
N GLY A 253 6.65 -12.81 -2.21
CA GLY A 253 5.77 -13.72 -2.93
C GLY A 253 4.94 -12.95 -3.94
N ILE A 254 4.88 -13.44 -5.16
CA ILE A 254 4.07 -12.88 -6.23
C ILE A 254 3.27 -14.02 -6.85
N HIS A 255 1.99 -13.78 -7.12
CA HIS A 255 1.14 -14.67 -7.88
C HIS A 255 0.66 -13.93 -9.13
N CYS A 256 0.93 -14.47 -10.32
CA CYS A 256 0.70 -13.79 -11.58
C CYS A 256 0.24 -14.74 -12.70
N VAL A 257 -0.37 -14.16 -13.75
CA VAL A 257 -0.83 -14.88 -14.96
C VAL A 257 0.37 -15.54 -15.64
N ASP A 258 1.39 -14.73 -15.90
CA ASP A 258 2.60 -15.08 -16.64
C ASP A 258 3.83 -14.68 -15.84
N LEU A 259 4.99 -15.23 -16.19
CA LEU A 259 6.26 -14.81 -15.62
C LEU A 259 6.45 -13.29 -15.81
N PRO A 260 6.79 -12.54 -14.75
CA PRO A 260 7.04 -11.11 -14.88
C PRO A 260 8.28 -10.88 -15.76
N THR A 261 8.07 -10.40 -16.99
CA THR A 261 9.13 -10.23 -17.99
C THR A 261 9.92 -8.94 -17.85
N ARG A 262 9.39 -7.94 -17.11
CA ARG A 262 10.08 -6.66 -16.86
C ARG A 262 9.85 -6.17 -15.43
N PRO A 263 10.87 -5.59 -14.78
CA PRO A 263 10.66 -4.80 -13.58
C PRO A 263 9.74 -3.63 -13.93
N SER A 264 8.54 -3.58 -13.35
CA SER A 264 7.71 -2.38 -13.42
C SER A 264 8.35 -1.28 -12.58
N ASN A 265 8.42 -0.04 -13.09
CA ASN A 265 8.87 1.17 -12.37
C ASN A 265 7.91 1.48 -11.21
N ARG A 266 7.98 0.70 -10.13
CA ARG A 266 7.17 0.89 -8.93
C ARG A 266 7.93 1.79 -7.97
N THR A 267 7.32 2.93 -7.66
CA THR A 267 7.79 3.85 -6.62
C THR A 267 7.96 3.15 -5.27
N PHE A 268 7.00 2.30 -4.90
CA PHE A 268 7.04 1.53 -3.68
C PHE A 268 6.90 0.04 -3.99
N VAL A 269 7.68 -0.77 -3.28
CA VAL A 269 7.61 -2.24 -3.36
C VAL A 269 7.40 -2.76 -1.95
N SER A 270 6.31 -3.50 -1.75
CA SER A 270 6.07 -4.22 -0.50
C SER A 270 6.80 -5.56 -0.54
N SER A 271 7.51 -5.86 0.54
CA SER A 271 8.25 -7.09 0.79
C SER A 271 8.21 -7.41 2.28
N THR A 272 8.49 -8.65 2.65
CA THR A 272 8.46 -9.12 4.04
C THR A 272 9.82 -9.70 4.44
N THR A 273 10.22 -9.57 5.70
CA THR A 273 11.41 -10.24 6.23
C THR A 273 11.13 -11.70 6.63
N ASN A 274 9.87 -12.13 6.58
CA ASN A 274 9.45 -13.47 6.94
C ASN A 274 9.19 -14.32 5.68
N LEU A 275 10.01 -15.36 5.49
CA LEU A 275 9.93 -16.27 4.35
C LEU A 275 8.56 -16.94 4.23
N ALA A 276 7.98 -17.41 5.34
CA ALA A 276 6.69 -18.11 5.33
C ALA A 276 5.55 -17.19 4.87
N VAL A 277 5.63 -15.90 5.19
CA VAL A 277 4.67 -14.89 4.68
C VAL A 277 4.79 -14.78 3.16
N ALA A 278 6.02 -14.67 2.64
CA ALA A 278 6.25 -14.59 1.20
C ALA A 278 5.82 -15.88 0.46
N GLU A 279 6.10 -17.06 1.02
CA GLU A 279 5.63 -18.34 0.46
C GLU A 279 4.11 -18.41 0.39
N SER A 280 3.41 -17.93 1.44
CA SER A 280 1.94 -17.91 1.44
C SER A 280 1.37 -16.99 0.36
N LEU A 281 2.03 -15.86 0.07
CA LEU A 281 1.64 -14.94 -0.99
C LEU A 281 1.99 -15.45 -2.40
N ALA A 282 3.01 -16.31 -2.53
CA ALA A 282 3.36 -16.95 -3.80
C ALA A 282 2.37 -18.06 -4.22
N CYS A 283 1.51 -18.52 -3.31
CA CYS A 283 0.43 -19.48 -3.56
C CYS A 283 0.88 -20.82 -4.20
N PHE A 284 2.11 -21.28 -3.93
CA PHE A 284 2.68 -22.50 -4.55
C PHE A 284 1.87 -23.78 -4.38
N ARG A 285 1.00 -23.85 -3.36
CA ARG A 285 0.29 -25.06 -2.95
C ARG A 285 -1.18 -25.09 -3.37
N GLU A 286 -1.64 -24.04 -4.04
CA GLU A 286 -3.04 -23.94 -4.45
C GLU A 286 -3.22 -24.62 -5.81
N PRO A 287 -4.27 -25.45 -5.98
CA PRO A 287 -4.53 -26.11 -7.25
C PRO A 287 -4.74 -25.04 -8.32
N VAL A 288 -4.04 -25.20 -9.45
CA VAL A 288 -4.28 -24.40 -10.65
C VAL A 288 -5.74 -24.61 -11.03
N ASN A 289 -6.55 -23.56 -10.85
CA ASN A 289 -7.93 -23.63 -11.29
C ASN A 289 -7.91 -23.53 -12.82
N GLU A 290 -8.07 -24.66 -13.51
CA GLU A 290 -8.01 -24.76 -14.97
C GLU A 290 -9.06 -23.85 -15.66
N ASN A 291 -10.14 -23.50 -14.95
CA ASN A 291 -11.17 -22.57 -15.41
C ASN A 291 -10.83 -21.09 -15.15
N LYS A 292 -9.65 -20.79 -14.59
CA LYS A 292 -9.15 -19.42 -14.35
C LYS A 292 -7.95 -19.14 -15.26
N PRO A 293 -8.14 -18.39 -16.37
CA PRO A 293 -7.04 -18.02 -17.26
C PRO A 293 -6.01 -17.03 -16.66
N GLY A 294 -6.11 -16.68 -15.36
CA GLY A 294 -5.47 -15.49 -14.80
C GLY A 294 -4.28 -15.69 -13.86
N TYR A 295 -3.98 -16.89 -13.35
CA TYR A 295 -2.84 -17.06 -12.44
C TYR A 295 -2.24 -18.45 -12.58
N LYS A 296 -1.07 -18.54 -13.22
CA LYS A 296 -0.39 -19.81 -13.51
C LYS A 296 0.97 -19.91 -12.82
N VAL A 297 1.49 -18.81 -12.28
CA VAL A 297 2.86 -18.71 -11.81
C VAL A 297 2.92 -18.12 -10.41
N GLY A 298 3.46 -18.89 -9.47
CA GLY A 298 3.97 -18.40 -8.20
C GLY A 298 5.45 -18.05 -8.33
N VAL A 299 5.86 -16.89 -7.84
CA VAL A 299 7.26 -16.45 -7.81
C VAL A 299 7.63 -16.08 -6.38
N LEU A 300 8.73 -16.63 -5.90
CA LEU A 300 9.37 -16.22 -4.66
C LEU A 300 10.73 -15.59 -4.97
N MET A 301 10.91 -14.35 -4.53
CA MET A 301 12.17 -13.61 -4.69
C MET A 301 12.74 -13.29 -3.32
N SER A 302 14.07 -13.34 -3.20
CA SER A 302 14.80 -12.85 -2.02
C SER A 302 15.82 -11.79 -2.45
N GLN A 303 15.96 -10.73 -1.66
CA GLN A 303 16.93 -9.67 -1.92
C GLN A 303 17.45 -9.10 -0.59
N ARG A 304 18.77 -8.83 -0.53
CA ARG A 304 19.32 -7.92 0.49
C ARG A 304 19.15 -6.49 0.00
N VAL A 305 18.36 -5.70 0.71
CA VAL A 305 18.06 -4.30 0.36
C VAL A 305 18.85 -3.39 1.30
N PRO A 306 19.64 -2.44 0.76
CA PRO A 306 20.30 -1.43 1.58
C PRO A 306 19.25 -0.51 2.21
N LEU A 307 19.44 -0.14 3.47
CA LEU A 307 18.43 0.63 4.20
C LEU A 307 18.16 2.01 3.63
N GLU A 308 19.09 2.56 2.86
CA GLU A 308 18.87 3.79 2.11
C GLU A 308 17.67 3.73 1.16
N ARG A 309 17.23 2.53 0.77
CA ARG A 309 16.08 2.26 -0.09
C ARG A 309 14.80 1.90 0.68
N VAL A 310 14.85 1.85 2.01
CA VAL A 310 13.71 1.48 2.85
C VAL A 310 12.96 2.73 3.30
N PHE A 311 11.68 2.82 2.93
CA PHE A 311 10.82 3.95 3.32
C PHE A 311 10.18 3.75 4.69
N MET A 312 9.78 2.53 5.01
CA MET A 312 9.20 2.15 6.30
C MET A 312 9.19 0.63 6.46
N THR A 313 9.25 0.16 7.70
CA THR A 313 9.09 -1.26 8.07
C THR A 313 7.97 -1.44 9.10
N TYR A 314 7.59 -2.69 9.34
CA TYR A 314 6.63 -3.07 10.38
C TYR A 314 7.19 -2.88 11.81
N MET A 315 8.51 -2.75 11.96
CA MET A 315 9.13 -2.55 13.27
C MET A 315 8.67 -1.24 13.89
N GLU A 316 8.69 -0.16 13.10
CA GLU A 316 8.44 1.20 13.54
C GLU A 316 7.14 1.81 13.00
N THR A 317 6.33 1.03 12.27
CA THR A 317 5.04 1.48 11.70
C THR A 317 3.90 0.55 12.11
N ALA A 318 3.04 1.01 13.03
CA ALA A 318 1.94 0.21 13.58
C ALA A 318 0.97 -0.37 12.53
N TYR A 319 0.58 0.40 11.52
CA TYR A 319 -0.32 -0.09 10.46
C TYR A 319 0.26 -1.27 9.67
N LEU A 320 1.58 -1.32 9.48
CA LEU A 320 2.23 -2.46 8.84
C LEU A 320 2.31 -3.68 9.77
N ARG A 321 2.45 -3.44 11.09
CA ARG A 321 2.43 -4.49 12.11
C ARG A 321 1.07 -5.18 12.19
N GLN A 322 -0.01 -4.40 12.15
CA GLN A 322 -1.39 -4.93 12.17
C GLN A 322 -1.67 -5.80 10.94
N ALA A 323 -1.21 -5.37 9.75
CA ALA A 323 -1.32 -6.16 8.52
C ALA A 323 -0.51 -7.47 8.55
N THR A 324 0.56 -7.57 9.35
CA THR A 324 1.35 -8.80 9.50
C THR A 324 0.93 -9.68 10.68
N ASN A 325 0.14 -9.15 11.63
CA ASN A 325 -0.33 -9.88 12.80
C ASN A 325 -1.75 -9.41 13.23
N PRO A 326 -2.82 -10.05 12.71
CA PRO A 326 -4.20 -9.67 13.01
C PRO A 326 -4.58 -9.77 14.50
N SER A 327 -3.83 -10.56 15.30
CA SER A 327 -4.06 -10.67 16.74
C SER A 327 -3.66 -9.41 17.52
N ALA A 328 -2.77 -8.57 16.96
CA ALA A 328 -2.34 -7.31 17.57
C ALA A 328 -3.40 -6.19 17.45
N ALA A 329 -4.37 -6.31 16.53
CA ALA A 329 -5.43 -5.32 16.34
C ALA A 329 -6.49 -5.32 17.47
N ARG A 330 -6.51 -6.35 18.32
CA ARG A 330 -7.46 -6.46 19.45
C ARG A 330 -6.98 -5.81 20.75
N ALA A 331 -5.79 -5.20 20.76
CA ALA A 331 -5.16 -4.69 21.99
C ALA A 331 -4.72 -3.21 21.93
N SER A 332 -5.11 -2.44 20.91
CA SER A 332 -4.81 -1.01 20.79
C SER A 332 -6.03 -0.12 20.97
#